data_AF-A0A5C8EC87-F1
#
_entry.id   AF-A0A5C8EC87-F1
#
_cell.length_a   1.000
_cell.length_b   1.000
_cell.length_c   1.000
_cell.angle_alpha   90.00
_cell.angle_beta   90.00
_cell.angle_gamma   90.00
#
_symmetry.space_group_name_H-M   'P 1'
#
loop_
_entity.id
_entity.type
_entity.pdbx_description
1 polymer ?
#
loop_
_entity_poly.entity_id
_entity_poly.type
_entity_poly.pdbx_seq_one_letter_code
_entity_poly.pdbx_strand_id
1 'polypeptide(L)'
;MSKIKKIIILSIIVAVVYFVISFITSDVGKILRENTLAFEEINSITYINLNYVQNLEGPVEYRYKRSFDREFFGEYKYVFNINFINGYSIKITNFSKFQNEKYFRNLKRFEAAAEKIKYDEIETINYGFHIKSDNDKDYTELNFKDIMYFVTVNMGVESYLYFYSIKYPYTYEFTYEQPATAEGIINIRKGYKVKELDNTTGRPLTNKDDDF
;
A
#
# COMPACT_ATOMS: atom_id res chain seq x y z
N MET A 1 29.86 40.15 12.35
CA MET A 1 28.74 39.40 12.97
C MET A 1 29.30 38.50 14.06
N SER A 2 28.79 38.56 15.30
CA SER A 2 29.36 37.79 16.42
C SER A 2 29.14 36.28 16.25
N LYS A 3 30.04 35.44 16.80
CA LYS A 3 29.94 33.96 16.75
C LYS A 3 28.57 33.46 17.24
N ILE A 4 28.01 34.10 18.27
CA ILE A 4 26.70 33.76 18.85
C ILE A 4 25.57 33.98 17.84
N LYS A 5 25.57 35.09 17.09
CA LYS A 5 24.57 35.34 16.05
C LYS A 5 24.63 34.31 14.91
N LYS A 6 25.83 33.82 14.53
CA LYS A 6 25.98 32.76 13.53
C LYS A 6 25.39 31.42 14.00
N ILE A 7 25.62 31.05 15.25
CA ILE A 7 25.11 29.79 15.84
C ILE A 7 23.57 29.82 15.90
N ILE A 8 22.98 30.92 16.36
CA ILE A 8 21.52 31.06 16.44
C ILE A 8 20.87 30.95 15.05
N ILE A 9 21.44 31.62 14.03
CA ILE A 9 20.93 31.55 12.66
C ILE A 9 21.02 30.12 12.11
N LEU A 10 22.12 29.42 12.35
CA LEU A 10 22.30 28.03 11.89
C LEU A 10 21.29 27.08 12.54
N SER A 11 21.05 27.22 13.85
CA SER A 11 20.06 26.40 14.56
C SER A 11 18.63 26.66 14.09
N ILE A 12 18.28 27.91 13.78
CA ILE A 12 16.97 28.27 13.22
C ILE A 12 16.81 27.66 11.82
N ILE A 13 17.83 27.75 10.96
CA ILE A 13 17.78 27.15 9.62
C ILE A 13 17.59 25.63 9.70
N VAL A 14 18.36 24.94 10.57
CA VAL A 14 18.21 23.49 10.75
C VAL A 14 16.82 23.12 11.26
N ALA A 15 16.29 23.87 12.23
CA ALA A 15 14.94 23.63 12.76
C ALA A 15 13.84 23.87 11.71
N VAL A 16 13.95 24.93 10.90
CA VAL A 16 13.00 25.22 9.82
C VAL A 16 13.07 24.16 8.73
N VAL A 17 14.28 23.76 8.31
CA VAL A 17 14.47 22.70 7.31
C VAL A 17 13.88 21.38 7.80
N TYR A 18 14.16 21.01 9.05
CA TYR A 18 13.58 19.80 9.64
C TYR A 18 12.05 19.86 9.72
N PHE A 19 11.50 20.99 10.16
CA PHE A 19 10.05 21.20 10.22
C PHE A 19 9.40 21.10 8.83
N VAL A 20 9.96 21.79 7.83
CA VAL A 20 9.46 21.76 6.45
C VAL A 20 9.53 20.35 5.85
N ILE A 21 10.66 19.64 6.01
CA ILE A 21 10.80 18.27 5.50
C ILE A 21 9.77 17.34 6.17
N SER A 22 9.66 17.39 7.50
CA SER A 22 8.71 16.54 8.23
C SER A 22 7.25 16.82 7.87
N PHE A 23 6.88 18.09 7.67
CA PHE A 23 5.56 18.50 7.22
C PHE A 23 5.25 18.00 5.80
N ILE A 24 6.16 18.24 4.84
CA ILE A 24 6.00 17.77 3.45
C ILE A 24 5.90 16.24 3.38
N THR A 25 6.72 15.51 4.15
CA THR A 25 6.63 14.05 4.18
C THR A 25 5.33 13.54 4.80
N SER A 26 4.75 14.28 5.75
CA SER A 26 3.47 13.93 6.38
C SER A 26 2.30 14.08 5.40
N ASP A 27 2.28 15.16 4.63
CA ASP A 27 1.22 15.41 3.64
C ASP A 27 1.30 14.43 2.48
N VAL A 28 2.50 14.17 1.96
CA VAL A 28 2.71 13.20 0.88
C VAL A 28 2.35 11.78 1.31
N GLY A 29 2.74 11.38 2.53
CA GLY A 29 2.38 10.08 3.08
C GLY A 29 0.86 9.94 3.26
N LYS A 30 0.18 11.01 3.71
CA LYS A 30 -1.27 11.04 3.84
C LYS A 30 -1.97 10.88 2.49
N ILE A 31 -1.55 11.63 1.46
CA ILE A 31 -2.10 11.50 0.10
C ILE A 31 -1.95 10.07 -0.41
N LEU A 32 -0.78 9.45 -0.22
CA LEU A 32 -0.57 8.05 -0.60
C LEU A 32 -1.52 7.10 0.15
N ARG A 33 -1.75 7.31 1.46
CA ARG A 33 -2.69 6.48 2.23
C ARG A 33 -4.13 6.63 1.74
N GLU A 34 -4.60 7.86 1.59
CA GLU A 34 -5.99 8.16 1.28
C GLU A 34 -6.38 7.81 -0.17
N ASN A 35 -5.41 7.77 -1.09
CA ASN A 35 -5.62 7.49 -2.51
C ASN A 35 -5.15 6.08 -2.92
N THR A 36 -4.92 5.20 -1.94
CA THR A 36 -4.56 3.79 -2.18
C THR A 36 -5.58 2.85 -1.54
N LEU A 37 -6.24 2.02 -2.35
CA LEU A 37 -7.15 0.97 -1.88
C LEU A 37 -6.36 -0.30 -1.57
N ALA A 38 -6.36 -0.75 -0.31
CA ALA A 38 -5.61 -1.93 0.13
C ALA A 38 -6.51 -3.18 0.30
N PHE A 39 -6.10 -4.32 -0.25
CA PHE A 39 -6.74 -5.62 -0.04
C PHE A 39 -5.80 -6.56 0.69
N GLU A 40 -6.22 -7.03 1.87
CA GLU A 40 -5.48 -8.04 2.60
C GLU A 40 -5.88 -9.45 2.14
N GLU A 41 -4.89 -10.26 1.80
CA GLU A 41 -5.02 -11.66 1.42
C GLU A 41 -4.35 -12.56 2.49
N ILE A 42 -4.03 -13.82 2.14
CA ILE A 42 -3.43 -14.77 3.09
C ILE A 42 -2.00 -14.33 3.47
N ASN A 43 -1.15 -14.14 2.47
CA ASN A 43 0.28 -13.81 2.63
C ASN A 43 0.69 -12.52 1.89
N SER A 44 -0.29 -11.76 1.38
CA SER A 44 -0.03 -10.56 0.61
C SER A 44 -0.98 -9.43 0.98
N ILE A 45 -0.56 -8.21 0.69
CA ILE A 45 -1.44 -7.06 0.62
C ILE A 45 -1.28 -6.41 -0.75
N THR A 46 -2.40 -6.29 -1.46
CA THR A 46 -2.46 -5.64 -2.77
C THR A 46 -2.94 -4.20 -2.58
N TYR A 47 -2.19 -3.24 -3.09
CA TYR A 47 -2.45 -1.80 -2.97
C TYR A 47 -2.72 -1.19 -4.34
N ILE A 48 -3.93 -0.69 -4.53
CA ILE A 48 -4.42 -0.14 -5.79
C ILE A 48 -4.31 1.38 -5.75
N ASN A 49 -3.60 1.97 -6.70
CA ASN A 49 -3.57 3.42 -6.86
C ASN A 49 -4.90 3.87 -7.51
N LEU A 50 -5.70 4.64 -6.77
CA LEU A 50 -7.02 5.07 -7.22
C LEU A 50 -6.97 6.01 -8.43
N ASN A 51 -5.85 6.70 -8.68
CA ASN A 51 -5.65 7.52 -9.88
C ASN A 51 -5.86 6.75 -11.19
N TYR A 52 -5.69 5.43 -11.14
CA TYR A 52 -5.74 4.56 -12.30
C TYR A 52 -7.03 3.75 -12.39
N VAL A 53 -7.93 3.87 -11.42
CA VAL A 53 -9.17 3.09 -11.36
C VAL A 53 -10.26 3.81 -12.15
N GLN A 54 -10.84 3.10 -13.11
CA GLN A 54 -12.02 3.58 -13.84
C GLN A 54 -13.30 3.33 -13.04
N ASN A 55 -13.46 2.11 -12.54
CA ASN A 55 -14.57 1.75 -11.67
C ASN A 55 -14.23 0.51 -10.80
N LEU A 56 -15.11 0.24 -9.85
CA LEU A 56 -15.06 -0.91 -8.97
C LEU A 56 -16.35 -1.71 -9.14
N GLU A 57 -16.26 -3.02 -9.36
CA GLU A 57 -17.42 -3.89 -9.57
C GLU A 57 -17.41 -5.08 -8.58
N GLY A 58 -18.47 -5.20 -7.78
CA GLY A 58 -18.63 -6.26 -6.78
C GLY A 58 -18.79 -5.72 -5.34
N PRO A 59 -18.52 -6.54 -4.31
CA PRO A 59 -18.12 -7.94 -4.41
C PRO A 59 -19.25 -8.83 -4.94
N VAL A 60 -18.90 -9.76 -5.82
CA VAL A 60 -19.82 -10.83 -6.24
C VAL A 60 -19.53 -12.07 -5.40
N GLU A 61 -20.54 -12.60 -4.73
CA GLU A 61 -20.46 -13.84 -3.95
C GLU A 61 -20.61 -15.06 -4.86
N TYR A 62 -19.61 -15.93 -4.87
CA TYR A 62 -19.66 -17.22 -5.55
C TYR A 62 -19.74 -18.35 -4.53
N ARG A 63 -20.75 -19.21 -4.70
CA ARG A 63 -20.88 -20.44 -3.93
C ARG A 63 -20.17 -21.57 -4.66
N TYR A 64 -19.08 -22.08 -4.09
CA TYR A 64 -18.41 -23.26 -4.66
C TYR A 64 -19.26 -24.52 -4.38
N LYS A 65 -19.80 -25.12 -5.44
CA LYS A 65 -20.55 -26.40 -5.35
C LYS A 65 -19.52 -27.53 -5.51
N ARG A 66 -19.19 -28.23 -4.42
CA ARG A 66 -18.17 -29.31 -4.39
C ARG A 66 -18.41 -30.41 -5.44
N SER A 67 -17.31 -30.93 -5.99
CA SER A 67 -17.15 -32.35 -6.32
C SER A 67 -16.14 -33.00 -5.35
N PHE A 68 -16.52 -34.22 -4.95
CA PHE A 68 -15.93 -35.27 -4.12
C PHE A 68 -14.49 -35.18 -3.54
N ASP A 69 -14.39 -35.74 -2.33
CA ASP A 69 -13.22 -36.19 -1.57
C ASP A 69 -12.34 -35.14 -0.87
N ARG A 70 -12.77 -34.86 0.36
CA ARG A 70 -12.08 -34.36 1.58
C ARG A 70 -12.86 -33.21 2.21
N GLU A 71 -13.01 -33.27 3.53
CA GLU A 71 -13.78 -32.35 4.38
C GLU A 71 -13.23 -30.90 4.44
N PHE A 72 -13.09 -30.21 3.30
CA PHE A 72 -12.87 -28.76 3.26
C PHE A 72 -14.20 -28.01 3.07
N PHE A 73 -14.78 -27.62 4.20
CA PHE A 73 -16.06 -26.93 4.40
C PHE A 73 -16.36 -25.84 3.36
N GLY A 74 -17.64 -25.61 3.04
CA GLY A 74 -18.10 -24.74 1.96
C GLY A 74 -17.50 -23.33 1.97
N GLU A 75 -16.62 -23.06 1.02
CA GLU A 75 -15.95 -21.77 0.84
C GLU A 75 -16.80 -20.88 -0.09
N TYR A 76 -17.41 -19.84 0.46
CA TYR A 76 -17.86 -18.71 -0.33
C TYR A 76 -16.61 -17.96 -0.82
N LYS A 77 -16.64 -17.55 -2.09
CA LYS A 77 -15.58 -16.75 -2.69
C LYS A 77 -16.17 -15.41 -3.07
N TYR A 78 -15.76 -14.35 -2.37
CA TYR A 78 -16.10 -12.99 -2.76
C TYR A 78 -15.07 -12.49 -3.77
N VAL A 79 -15.55 -11.96 -4.89
CA VAL A 79 -14.69 -11.43 -5.96
C VAL A 79 -14.93 -9.94 -6.09
N PHE A 80 -13.88 -9.17 -5.83
CA PHE A 80 -13.80 -7.74 -6.07
C PHE A 80 -13.10 -7.52 -7.41
N ASN A 81 -13.73 -6.83 -8.35
CA ASN A 81 -13.12 -6.47 -9.63
C ASN A 81 -12.70 -5.01 -9.60
N ILE A 82 -11.46 -4.74 -9.99
CA ILE A 82 -10.90 -3.41 -10.10
C ILE A 82 -10.56 -3.22 -11.58
N ASN A 83 -11.25 -2.28 -12.23
CA ASN A 83 -11.08 -1.99 -13.64
C ASN A 83 -10.26 -0.70 -13.77
N PHE A 84 -9.15 -0.77 -14.48
CA PHE A 84 -8.24 0.35 -14.67
C PHE A 84 -8.56 1.12 -15.94
N ILE A 85 -8.20 2.40 -15.97
CA ILE A 85 -8.44 3.34 -17.09
C ILE A 85 -7.78 2.86 -18.40
N ASN A 86 -6.72 2.07 -18.32
CA ASN A 86 -6.05 1.49 -19.49
C ASN A 86 -6.71 0.21 -20.03
N GLY A 87 -7.86 -0.19 -19.49
CA GLY A 87 -8.60 -1.40 -19.90
C GLY A 87 -8.08 -2.69 -19.27
N TYR A 88 -7.05 -2.64 -18.43
CA TYR A 88 -6.64 -3.78 -17.61
C TYR A 88 -7.61 -3.96 -16.43
N SER A 89 -7.80 -5.20 -15.99
CA SER A 89 -8.63 -5.51 -14.83
C SER A 89 -7.96 -6.55 -13.95
N ILE A 90 -8.08 -6.38 -12.63
CA ILE A 90 -7.66 -7.39 -11.65
C ILE A 90 -8.86 -7.90 -10.88
N LYS A 91 -8.76 -9.17 -10.48
CA LYS A 91 -9.74 -9.84 -9.64
C LYS A 91 -9.09 -10.20 -8.32
N ILE A 92 -9.60 -9.63 -7.25
CA ILE A 92 -9.14 -9.94 -5.89
C ILE A 92 -10.17 -10.85 -5.25
N THR A 93 -9.70 -11.99 -4.74
CA THR A 93 -10.60 -13.04 -4.26
C THR A 93 -10.38 -13.28 -2.78
N ASN A 94 -11.46 -13.23 -2.01
CA ASN A 94 -11.42 -13.51 -0.58
C ASN A 94 -12.12 -14.84 -0.31
N PHE A 95 -11.40 -15.81 0.26
CA PHE A 95 -11.93 -17.13 0.60
C PHE A 95 -12.59 -17.10 1.97
N SER A 96 -13.85 -17.54 2.06
CA SER A 96 -14.64 -17.54 3.30
C SER A 96 -14.32 -18.69 4.25
N LYS A 97 -13.18 -19.40 4.11
CA LYS A 97 -12.75 -20.38 5.14
C LYS A 97 -12.77 -19.76 6.54
N PHE A 98 -12.73 -18.44 6.58
CA PHE A 98 -12.96 -17.62 7.74
C PHE A 98 -14.09 -16.64 7.41
N GLN A 99 -15.16 -16.61 8.20
CA GLN A 99 -16.11 -15.48 8.27
C GLN A 99 -15.37 -14.27 8.87
N ASN A 100 -14.36 -13.79 8.16
CA ASN A 100 -13.18 -13.14 8.74
C ASN A 100 -13.33 -11.62 8.76
N GLU A 101 -12.82 -11.02 9.82
CA GLU A 101 -12.53 -9.59 9.93
C GLU A 101 -11.88 -9.02 8.64
N LYS A 102 -10.99 -9.79 7.98
CA LYS A 102 -10.38 -9.43 6.69
C LYS A 102 -11.38 -9.17 5.56
N TYR A 103 -12.46 -9.95 5.46
CA TYR A 103 -13.50 -9.71 4.45
C TYR A 103 -14.22 -8.39 4.71
N PHE A 104 -14.67 -8.17 5.94
CA PHE A 104 -15.37 -6.94 6.31
C PHE A 104 -14.47 -5.70 6.15
N ARG A 105 -13.17 -5.81 6.47
CA ARG A 105 -12.19 -4.75 6.20
C ARG A 105 -12.08 -4.47 4.70
N ASN A 106 -11.88 -5.50 3.87
CA ASN A 106 -11.79 -5.32 2.42
C ASN A 106 -13.09 -4.72 1.84
N LEU A 107 -14.26 -5.12 2.35
CA LEU A 107 -15.55 -4.54 1.94
C LEU A 107 -15.67 -3.06 2.31
N LYS A 108 -15.38 -2.67 3.57
CA LYS A 108 -15.41 -1.27 4.02
C LYS A 108 -14.51 -0.39 3.15
N ARG A 109 -13.29 -0.86 2.87
CA ARG A 109 -12.33 -0.15 1.99
C ARG A 109 -12.86 0.00 0.56
N PHE A 110 -13.45 -1.07 0.04
CA PHE A 110 -14.01 -1.07 -1.31
C PHE A 110 -15.15 -0.07 -1.44
N GLU A 111 -16.07 -0.03 -0.48
CA GLU A 111 -17.19 0.92 -0.44
C GLU A 111 -16.69 2.37 -0.34
N ALA A 112 -15.75 2.65 0.57
CA ALA A 112 -15.16 3.98 0.72
C ALA A 112 -14.42 4.44 -0.57
N ALA A 113 -13.68 3.53 -1.22
CA ALA A 113 -13.02 3.84 -2.49
C ALA A 113 -14.03 4.10 -3.62
N ALA A 114 -15.14 3.34 -3.66
CA ALA A 114 -16.19 3.53 -4.64
C ALA A 114 -16.87 4.91 -4.50
N GLU A 115 -17.09 5.39 -3.27
CA GLU A 115 -17.59 6.74 -3.04
C GLU A 115 -16.61 7.81 -3.52
N LYS A 116 -15.32 7.69 -3.21
CA LYS A 116 -14.30 8.64 -3.69
C LYS A 116 -14.24 8.72 -5.22
N ILE A 117 -14.29 7.58 -5.90
CA ILE A 117 -14.31 7.51 -7.37
C ILE A 117 -15.57 8.20 -7.91
N LYS A 118 -16.74 7.95 -7.30
CA LYS A 118 -18.02 8.53 -7.72
C LYS A 118 -18.04 10.06 -7.63
N TYR A 119 -17.39 10.64 -6.62
CA TYR A 119 -17.39 12.08 -6.38
C TYR A 119 -16.13 12.81 -6.90
N ASP A 120 -15.24 12.11 -7.61
CA ASP A 120 -14.00 12.67 -8.17
C ASP A 120 -13.08 13.30 -7.09
N GLU A 121 -13.01 12.65 -5.92
CA GLU A 121 -12.25 13.11 -4.75
C GLU A 121 -10.83 12.50 -4.69
N ILE A 122 -10.31 12.06 -5.83
CA ILE A 122 -9.02 11.38 -5.91
C ILE A 122 -7.92 12.38 -6.21
N GLU A 123 -7.01 12.56 -5.26
CA GLU A 123 -5.83 13.40 -5.44
C GLU A 123 -4.69 12.61 -6.11
N THR A 124 -4.05 13.21 -7.11
CA THR A 124 -2.96 12.57 -7.82
C THR A 124 -1.74 12.37 -6.92
N ILE A 125 -1.44 11.11 -6.61
CA ILE A 125 -0.18 10.69 -5.98
C ILE A 125 1.03 10.95 -6.90
N ASN A 126 1.72 12.09 -6.73
CA ASN A 126 2.99 12.39 -7.40
C ASN A 126 4.15 12.39 -6.41
N TYR A 127 4.61 11.20 -6.08
CA TYR A 127 5.64 10.99 -5.07
C TYR A 127 6.77 10.10 -5.59
N GLY A 128 7.93 10.71 -5.81
CA GLY A 128 9.17 10.03 -6.19
C GLY A 128 9.92 9.45 -4.99
N PHE A 129 10.54 8.28 -5.16
CA PHE A 129 11.31 7.62 -4.11
C PHE A 129 12.40 6.71 -4.68
N HIS A 130 13.44 6.52 -3.88
CA HIS A 130 14.50 5.54 -4.13
C HIS A 130 14.20 4.25 -3.38
N ILE A 131 14.46 3.11 -4.00
CA ILE A 131 14.28 1.80 -3.38
C ILE A 131 15.33 0.82 -3.92
N LYS A 132 15.68 -0.18 -3.12
CA LYS A 132 16.59 -1.26 -3.51
C LYS A 132 16.28 -2.51 -2.70
N SER A 133 16.57 -3.68 -3.26
CA SER A 133 16.57 -4.94 -2.52
C SER A 133 17.74 -4.99 -1.54
N ASP A 134 17.73 -5.93 -0.60
CA ASP A 134 18.83 -6.08 0.36
C ASP A 134 20.17 -6.39 -0.34
N ASN A 135 20.11 -7.10 -1.46
CA ASN A 135 21.28 -7.54 -2.23
C ASN A 135 21.62 -6.65 -3.44
N ASP A 136 20.84 -5.59 -3.70
CA ASP A 136 21.09 -4.69 -4.82
C ASP A 136 22.23 -3.72 -4.52
N LYS A 137 23.11 -3.51 -5.52
CA LYS A 137 24.22 -2.54 -5.42
C LYS A 137 23.74 -1.10 -5.50
N ASP A 138 22.81 -0.83 -6.41
CA ASP A 138 22.33 0.51 -6.73
C ASP A 138 20.84 0.67 -6.38
N TYR A 139 20.41 1.92 -6.20
CA TYR A 139 19.00 2.25 -6.00
C TYR A 139 18.27 2.37 -7.33
N THR A 140 17.02 1.89 -7.36
CA THR A 140 16.05 2.17 -8.41
C THR A 140 15.22 3.39 -8.04
N GLU A 141 15.11 4.35 -8.96
CA GLU A 141 14.21 5.50 -8.85
C GLU A 141 12.82 5.15 -9.37
N LEU A 142 11.81 5.34 -8.53
CA LEU A 142 10.40 5.13 -8.87
C LEU A 142 9.58 6.38 -8.51
N ASN A 143 8.37 6.48 -9.08
CA ASN A 143 7.40 7.47 -8.68
C ASN A 143 6.00 6.85 -8.67
N PHE A 144 5.24 7.03 -7.59
CA PHE A 144 3.87 6.50 -7.47
C PHE A 144 2.93 7.02 -8.56
N LYS A 145 3.23 8.18 -9.17
CA LYS A 145 2.48 8.66 -10.33
C LYS A 145 2.54 7.69 -11.49
N ASP A 146 3.55 6.84 -11.59
CA ASP A 146 3.75 5.89 -12.68
C ASP A 146 3.37 4.46 -12.27
N ILE A 147 2.94 4.25 -11.02
CA ILE A 147 2.57 2.93 -10.47
C ILE A 147 1.04 2.80 -10.43
N MET A 148 0.53 1.79 -11.14
CA MET A 148 -0.89 1.44 -11.19
C MET A 148 -1.34 0.68 -9.94
N TYR A 149 -0.53 -0.27 -9.48
CA TYR A 149 -0.74 -0.96 -8.21
C TYR A 149 0.58 -1.59 -7.73
N PHE A 150 0.64 -1.98 -6.46
CA PHE A 150 1.80 -2.63 -5.88
C PHE A 150 1.39 -3.69 -4.85
N VAL A 151 2.25 -4.67 -4.60
CA VAL A 151 1.93 -5.83 -3.76
C VAL A 151 3.08 -6.10 -2.81
N THR A 152 2.78 -6.20 -1.52
CA THR A 152 3.69 -6.75 -0.51
C THR A 152 3.37 -8.23 -0.34
N VAL A 153 4.39 -9.08 -0.29
CA VAL A 153 4.26 -10.52 -0.04
C VAL A 153 5.17 -10.91 1.11
N ASN A 154 4.65 -11.64 2.08
CA ASN A 154 5.39 -12.16 3.22
C ASN A 154 5.37 -13.69 3.18
N MET A 155 6.56 -14.29 3.03
CA MET A 155 6.75 -15.75 2.93
C MET A 155 7.25 -16.37 4.25
N GLY A 156 7.19 -15.63 5.36
CA GLY A 156 7.58 -16.08 6.70
C GLY A 156 9.08 -16.02 6.99
N VAL A 157 9.94 -16.09 5.96
CA VAL A 157 11.40 -15.92 6.08
C VAL A 157 11.94 -14.75 5.26
N GLU A 158 11.22 -14.38 4.21
CA GLU A 158 11.57 -13.30 3.29
C GLU A 158 10.32 -12.52 2.94
N SER A 159 10.50 -11.32 2.41
CA SER A 159 9.41 -10.53 1.85
C SER A 159 9.76 -9.95 0.49
N TYR A 160 8.72 -9.74 -0.31
CA TYR A 160 8.82 -9.21 -1.65
C TYR A 160 7.94 -7.98 -1.79
N LEU A 161 8.40 -7.03 -2.59
CA LEU A 161 7.63 -5.86 -3.00
C LEU A 161 7.62 -5.75 -4.51
N TYR A 162 6.43 -5.85 -5.09
CA TYR A 162 6.21 -5.72 -6.53
C TYR A 162 5.54 -4.39 -6.83
N PHE A 163 6.05 -3.65 -7.82
CA PHE A 163 5.39 -2.46 -8.35
C PHE A 163 5.00 -2.70 -9.81
N TYR A 164 3.74 -2.50 -10.15
CA TYR A 164 3.21 -2.60 -11.50
C TYR A 164 3.05 -1.21 -12.09
N SER A 165 3.87 -0.91 -13.09
CA SER A 165 4.06 0.41 -13.67
C SER A 165 3.31 0.55 -15.00
N ILE A 166 2.86 1.76 -15.30
CA ILE A 166 2.33 2.12 -16.63
C ILE A 166 3.45 2.40 -17.65
N LYS A 167 4.72 2.40 -17.22
CA LYS A 167 5.91 2.63 -18.04
C LYS A 167 6.89 1.47 -17.92
N TYR A 168 7.68 1.26 -18.97
CA TYR A 168 8.73 0.24 -18.98
C TYR A 168 9.83 0.54 -17.94
N PRO A 169 10.35 -0.48 -17.22
CA PRO A 169 9.87 -1.87 -17.16
C PRO A 169 8.55 -1.93 -16.38
N TYR A 170 7.50 -2.47 -17.00
CA TYR A 170 6.11 -2.49 -16.48
C TYR A 170 5.96 -3.21 -15.13
N THR A 171 7.00 -3.88 -14.65
CA THR A 171 7.04 -4.52 -13.34
C THR A 171 8.43 -4.33 -12.73
N TYR A 172 8.47 -3.96 -11.46
CA TYR A 172 9.67 -3.92 -10.63
C TYR A 172 9.49 -4.89 -9.46
N GLU A 173 10.52 -5.63 -9.13
CA GLU A 173 10.54 -6.60 -8.03
C GLU A 173 11.69 -6.25 -7.09
N PHE A 174 11.41 -6.30 -5.79
CA PHE A 174 12.40 -6.09 -4.74
C PHE A 174 12.27 -7.19 -3.68
N THR A 175 13.40 -7.77 -3.28
CA THR A 175 13.47 -8.89 -2.33
C THR A 175 14.18 -8.47 -1.04
N TYR A 176 13.65 -8.92 0.09
CA TYR A 176 14.17 -8.62 1.42
C TYR A 176 14.25 -9.86 2.29
N GLU A 177 15.32 -9.97 3.07
CA GLU A 177 15.62 -11.11 3.94
C GLU A 177 14.80 -11.12 5.24
N GLN A 178 14.03 -10.06 5.50
CA GLN A 178 13.14 -10.00 6.65
C GLN A 178 11.67 -9.95 6.21
N PRO A 179 10.79 -10.75 6.85
CA PRO A 179 9.36 -10.77 6.52
C PRO A 179 8.63 -9.43 6.65
N ALA A 180 9.11 -8.56 7.56
CA ALA A 180 8.50 -7.26 7.85
C ALA A 180 8.91 -6.17 6.86
N THR A 181 9.98 -6.34 6.08
CA THR A 181 10.63 -5.23 5.37
C THR A 181 9.77 -4.67 4.25
N ALA A 182 9.21 -5.51 3.37
CA ALA A 182 8.38 -5.03 2.26
C ALA A 182 7.20 -4.18 2.75
N GLU A 183 6.49 -4.66 3.78
CA GLU A 183 5.35 -3.97 4.38
C GLU A 183 5.78 -2.70 5.12
N GLY A 184 6.87 -2.76 5.87
CA GLY A 184 7.42 -1.60 6.58
C GLY A 184 7.84 -0.47 5.64
N ILE A 185 8.47 -0.80 4.51
CA ILE A 185 8.87 0.14 3.46
C ILE A 185 7.67 0.92 2.90
N ILE A 186 6.54 0.23 2.69
CA ILE A 186 5.30 0.86 2.22
C ILE A 186 4.68 1.72 3.32
N ASN A 187 4.61 1.23 4.57
CA ASN A 187 4.02 2.00 5.65
C ASN A 187 4.85 3.25 6.01
N ILE A 188 6.18 3.19 5.92
CA ILE A 188 7.03 4.38 6.07
C ILE A 188 6.73 5.40 4.98
N ARG A 189 6.58 4.98 3.72
CA ARG A 189 6.19 5.87 2.60
C ARG A 189 4.81 6.47 2.78
N LYS A 190 3.92 5.71 3.39
CA LYS A 190 2.62 6.16 3.87
C LYS A 190 2.74 7.09 5.07
N GLY A 191 3.91 7.47 5.57
CA GLY A 191 4.08 8.48 6.62
C GLY A 191 4.11 7.94 8.05
N TYR A 192 4.09 6.63 8.24
CA TYR A 192 4.29 6.02 9.56
C TYR A 192 5.76 6.10 9.98
N LYS A 193 6.02 6.36 11.26
CA LYS A 193 7.38 6.28 11.83
C LYS A 193 7.70 4.83 12.15
N VAL A 194 8.98 4.45 12.09
CA VAL A 194 9.46 3.09 12.41
C VAL A 194 8.95 2.60 13.77
N LYS A 195 8.95 3.46 14.79
CA LYS A 195 8.45 3.13 16.14
C LYS A 195 6.94 2.89 16.23
N GLU A 196 6.20 3.25 15.19
CA GLU A 196 4.76 3.04 15.06
C GLU A 196 4.46 1.75 14.28
N LEU A 197 5.48 0.98 13.89
CA LEU A 197 5.34 -0.27 13.14
C LEU A 197 5.66 -1.48 14.02
N ASP A 198 4.93 -2.56 13.80
CA ASP A 198 5.19 -3.88 14.34
C ASP A 198 6.42 -4.47 13.65
N ASN A 199 7.43 -4.83 14.44
CA ASN A 199 8.71 -5.32 13.92
C ASN A 199 8.62 -6.71 13.25
N THR A 200 7.52 -7.44 13.44
CA THR A 200 7.33 -8.79 12.88
C THR A 200 6.62 -8.75 11.53
N THR A 201 5.71 -7.79 11.36
CA THR A 201 4.81 -7.72 10.21
C THR A 201 5.04 -6.47 9.35
N GLY A 202 5.73 -5.45 9.86
CA GLY A 202 5.92 -4.16 9.20
C GLY A 202 4.66 -3.27 9.18
N ARG A 203 3.60 -3.69 9.88
CA ARG A 203 2.30 -3.02 9.90
C ARG A 203 2.20 -2.00 11.03
N PRO A 204 1.35 -0.96 10.93
CA PRO A 204 1.13 -0.03 12.02
C PRO A 204 0.65 -0.71 13.32
N LEU A 205 1.24 -0.34 14.47
CA LEU A 205 0.89 -0.83 15.82
C LEU A 205 -0.46 -0.33 16.31
N THR A 206 -0.81 0.90 15.94
CA THR A 206 -2.12 1.48 16.18
C THR A 206 -2.75 1.76 14.83
N ASN A 207 -3.98 1.28 14.65
CA ASN A 207 -4.86 1.81 13.61
C ASN A 207 -5.13 3.26 14.00
N LYS A 208 -4.33 4.21 13.50
CA LYS A 208 -4.68 5.63 13.62
C LYS A 208 -5.88 5.87 12.70
N ASP A 209 -7.02 5.53 13.27
CA ASP A 209 -8.41 5.79 12.93
C ASP A 209 -8.99 5.46 11.55
N ASP A 210 -8.29 5.40 10.40
CA ASP A 210 -8.98 5.05 9.13
C ASP A 210 -8.08 4.57 7.96
N ASP A 211 -6.84 4.13 8.21
CA ASP A 211 -5.94 3.66 7.13
C ASP A 211 -6.16 2.18 6.70
N PHE A 212 -7.26 1.58 7.17
CA PHE A 212 -7.71 0.20 6.90
C PHE A 212 -9.23 0.07 6.96
#